data_AF-A0A2R4JYZ9-F1
#
_entry.id   AF-A0A2R4JYZ9-F1
#
_cell.length_a   1.000
_cell.length_b   1.000
_cell.length_c   1.000
_cell.angle_alpha   90.00
_cell.angle_beta   90.00
_cell.angle_gamma   90.00
#
_symmetry.space_group_name_H-M   'P 1'
#
loop_
_entity.id
_entity.type
_entity.pdbx_description
1 polymer ?
#
loop_
_entity_poly.entity_id
_entity_poly.type
_entity_poly.pdbx_seq_one_letter_code
_entity_poly.pdbx_strand_id
1 'polypeptide(L)'
;MYSLYTRPRPATGAGFRLGVFDTSVLTTDVTAAVFRGRPSSILDGMRYGTLRGFIPHYVWAEVPRVLADLKREGGAFDLAAAERLWWQQYVPLLHVVCVNGLPMTAAADKLAQEDLSDVGILQLAGVLAPVVLFAEDPDLIRQGIAVSGWRDVRAALGRIGKAEAGMQASGTAFVGTGYGLYGAARLARAYPVAAGIVAAVAGVYAYRNRARFTADTRAKLARFGTEALRILTEPYGQYELHKPGWTQAERGTAGDDVLSQVARLLARAPVPMTRTEILAALPESVQTPHRRQMDGLGRLLHRFPAFHQVGPGRWQLGRTNVQVRPARSTSVA
;
A
#
# COMPACT_ATOMS: atom_id res chain seq x y z
N MET A 1 18.91 15.56 -10.35
CA MET A 1 18.48 15.38 -8.95
C MET A 1 16.99 15.02 -8.97
N TYR A 2 16.66 13.73 -9.05
CA TYR A 2 15.26 13.28 -9.19
C TYR A 2 14.56 13.30 -7.82
N SER A 3 13.42 13.98 -7.75
CA SER A 3 12.58 14.01 -6.55
C SER A 3 12.08 12.61 -6.22
N LEU A 4 12.61 12.00 -5.16
CA LEU A 4 12.25 10.68 -4.64
C LEU A 4 10.84 10.61 -4.01
N TYR A 5 10.03 11.67 -4.11
CA TYR A 5 8.80 11.81 -3.33
C TYR A 5 7.49 11.60 -4.09
N THR A 6 7.52 11.42 -5.40
CA THR A 6 6.31 11.09 -6.18
C THR A 6 6.15 9.59 -6.30
N ARG A 7 5.65 8.94 -5.23
CA ARG A 7 5.09 7.59 -5.37
C ARG A 7 3.83 7.65 -6.24
N PRO A 8 3.59 6.70 -7.15
CA PRO A 8 2.35 6.64 -7.92
C PRO A 8 1.15 6.58 -6.97
N ARG A 9 0.13 7.40 -7.22
CA ARG A 9 -1.16 7.25 -6.54
C ARG A 9 -1.93 6.06 -7.17
N PRO A 10 -2.72 5.31 -6.40
CA PRO A 10 -3.62 4.30 -6.96
C PRO A 10 -4.49 4.92 -8.05
N ALA A 11 -4.63 4.22 -9.18
CA ALA A 11 -5.33 4.74 -10.36
C ALA A 11 -6.83 4.95 -10.11
N THR A 12 -7.38 4.26 -9.10
CA THR A 12 -8.82 4.23 -8.79
C THR A 12 -9.25 5.28 -7.78
N GLY A 13 -8.35 6.13 -7.28
CA GLY A 13 -8.67 7.14 -6.27
C GLY A 13 -9.02 6.59 -4.88
N ALA A 14 -9.08 5.26 -4.71
CA ALA A 14 -9.57 4.58 -3.50
C ALA A 14 -8.60 4.61 -2.29
N GLY A 15 -7.49 5.36 -2.36
CA GLY A 15 -6.45 5.36 -1.33
C GLY A 15 -5.62 4.07 -1.32
N PHE A 16 -4.55 4.04 -0.52
CA PHE A 16 -3.71 2.85 -0.40
C PHE A 16 -4.42 1.77 0.41
N ARG A 17 -4.31 0.51 -0.01
CA ARG A 17 -4.58 -0.63 0.87
C ARG A 17 -3.47 -0.72 1.91
N LEU A 18 -3.80 -0.97 3.16
CA LEU A 18 -2.83 -1.00 4.26
C LEU A 18 -2.52 -2.46 4.62
N GLY A 19 -1.24 -2.83 4.62
CA GLY A 19 -0.78 -4.13 5.08
C GLY A 19 0.24 -3.99 6.21
N VAL A 20 0.07 -4.77 7.27
CA VAL A 20 1.07 -4.94 8.33
C VAL A 20 1.73 -6.29 8.10
N PHE A 21 3.07 -6.33 8.08
CA PHE A 21 3.82 -7.55 7.78
C PHE A 21 4.65 -8.01 8.96
N ASP A 22 4.54 -9.31 9.24
CA ASP A 22 5.43 -10.01 10.14
C ASP A 22 6.73 -10.45 9.44
N THR A 23 7.76 -10.75 10.24
CA THR A 23 9.05 -11.27 9.81
C THR A 23 8.89 -12.55 8.99
N SER A 24 8.07 -13.51 9.45
CA SER A 24 7.85 -14.81 8.78
C SER A 24 7.35 -14.65 7.34
N VAL A 25 6.40 -13.74 7.12
CA VAL A 25 5.85 -13.48 5.78
C VAL A 25 6.89 -12.85 4.88
N LEU A 26 7.67 -11.88 5.38
CA LEU A 26 8.66 -11.18 4.56
C LEU A 26 9.83 -12.09 4.19
N THR A 27 10.30 -12.94 5.10
CA THR A 27 11.39 -13.89 4.81
C THR A 27 10.93 -14.95 3.81
N THR A 28 9.73 -15.52 3.99
CA THR A 28 9.10 -16.43 3.00
C THR A 28 8.90 -15.75 1.64
N ASP A 29 8.49 -14.49 1.62
CA ASP A 29 8.25 -13.75 0.38
C ASP A 29 9.54 -13.43 -0.38
N VAL A 30 10.58 -12.98 0.34
CA VAL A 30 11.92 -12.67 -0.21
C VAL A 30 12.58 -13.93 -0.76
N THR A 31 12.62 -15.02 0.03
CA THR A 31 13.22 -16.29 -0.41
C THR A 31 12.52 -16.86 -1.63
N ALA A 32 11.18 -16.85 -1.66
CA ALA A 32 10.41 -17.27 -2.81
C ALA A 32 10.63 -16.40 -4.06
N ALA A 33 10.80 -15.08 -3.89
CA ALA A 33 11.07 -14.17 -5.00
C ALA A 33 12.46 -14.42 -5.61
N VAL A 34 13.48 -14.64 -4.78
CA VAL A 34 14.83 -15.02 -5.23
C VAL A 34 14.79 -16.35 -5.96
N PHE A 35 14.17 -17.37 -5.37
CA PHE A 35 14.08 -18.70 -5.97
C PHE A 35 13.40 -18.68 -7.35
N ARG A 36 12.35 -17.86 -7.51
CA ARG A 36 11.60 -17.75 -8.78
C ARG A 36 12.23 -16.77 -9.78
N GLY A 37 13.26 -16.01 -9.38
CA GLY A 37 13.85 -14.96 -10.20
C GLY A 37 12.90 -13.81 -10.59
N ARG A 38 11.78 -13.62 -9.87
CA ARG A 38 10.78 -12.59 -10.18
C ARG A 38 10.21 -11.93 -8.92
N PRO A 39 9.83 -10.63 -8.98
CA PRO A 39 9.22 -9.92 -7.86
C PRO A 39 7.99 -10.65 -7.31
N SER A 40 7.79 -10.54 -5.99
CA SER A 40 6.55 -10.99 -5.37
C SER A 40 5.41 -10.04 -5.67
N SER A 41 4.18 -10.51 -5.51
CA SER A 41 3.00 -9.66 -5.60
C SER A 41 2.86 -8.66 -4.45
N ILE A 42 3.49 -8.89 -3.29
CA ILE A 42 3.60 -7.89 -2.22
C ILE A 42 4.51 -6.75 -2.69
N LEU A 43 5.69 -7.09 -3.22
CA LEU A 43 6.65 -6.13 -3.75
C LEU A 43 6.07 -5.34 -4.93
N ASP A 44 5.40 -6.02 -5.87
CA ASP A 44 4.69 -5.38 -6.97
C ASP A 44 3.58 -4.45 -6.47
N GLY A 45 2.75 -4.90 -5.52
CA GLY A 45 1.70 -4.07 -4.94
C GLY A 45 2.24 -2.79 -4.31
N MET A 46 3.37 -2.87 -3.60
CA MET A 46 4.03 -1.69 -3.04
C MET A 46 4.64 -0.78 -4.10
N ARG A 47 5.26 -1.36 -5.15
CA ARG A 47 5.85 -0.60 -6.27
C ARG A 47 4.81 0.18 -7.06
N TYR A 48 3.67 -0.45 -7.32
CA TYR A 48 2.57 0.16 -8.07
C TYR A 48 1.69 1.05 -7.20
N GLY A 49 1.96 1.16 -5.89
CA GLY A 49 1.22 2.01 -4.97
C GLY A 49 -0.20 1.50 -4.67
N THR A 50 -0.48 0.23 -4.94
CA THR A 50 -1.77 -0.40 -4.62
C THR A 50 -1.82 -0.96 -3.20
N LEU A 51 -0.64 -1.11 -2.58
CA LEU A 51 -0.41 -1.56 -1.22
C LEU A 51 0.59 -0.61 -0.54
N ARG A 52 0.32 -0.25 0.71
CA ARG A 52 1.28 0.41 1.58
C ARG A 52 1.59 -0.50 2.75
N GLY A 53 2.85 -0.92 2.83
CA GLY A 53 3.33 -1.84 3.85
C GLY A 53 3.89 -1.14 5.08
N PHE A 54 3.49 -1.63 6.25
CA PHE A 54 3.99 -1.22 7.55
C PHE A 54 4.62 -2.42 8.25
N ILE A 55 5.73 -2.18 8.93
CA ILE A 55 6.38 -3.17 9.79
C ILE A 55 6.76 -2.54 11.11
N PRO A 56 6.69 -3.28 12.23
CA PRO A 56 7.37 -2.88 13.44
C PRO A 56 8.89 -2.72 13.22
N HIS A 57 9.51 -1.82 13.96
CA HIS A 57 10.94 -1.54 13.87
C HIS A 57 11.86 -2.75 14.14
N TYR A 58 11.42 -3.73 14.93
CA TYR A 58 12.20 -4.95 15.16
C TYR A 58 12.22 -5.86 13.93
N VAL A 59 11.08 -6.03 13.23
CA VAL A 59 10.98 -6.81 11.97
C VAL A 59 11.99 -6.33 10.94
N TRP A 60 12.22 -5.02 10.85
CA TRP A 60 13.21 -4.43 9.95
C TRP A 60 14.64 -4.97 10.16
N ALA A 61 15.03 -5.21 11.42
CA ALA A 61 16.34 -5.75 11.78
C ALA A 61 16.37 -7.28 11.83
N GLU A 62 15.21 -7.91 12.01
CA GLU A 62 15.08 -9.35 12.17
C GLU A 62 15.13 -10.11 10.85
N VAL A 63 14.52 -9.57 9.78
CA VAL A 63 14.46 -10.24 8.47
C VAL A 63 15.84 -10.68 7.96
N PRO A 64 16.90 -9.86 7.95
CA PRO A 64 18.23 -10.32 7.53
C PRO A 64 18.81 -11.45 8.39
N ARG A 65 18.55 -11.44 9.70
CA ARG A 65 19.02 -12.49 10.63
C ARG A 65 18.32 -13.81 10.31
N VAL A 66 17.00 -13.77 10.18
CA VAL A 66 16.21 -14.97 9.83
C VAL A 66 16.60 -15.52 8.46
N LEU A 67 16.89 -14.66 7.47
CA LEU A 67 17.43 -15.12 6.18
C LEU A 67 18.76 -15.83 6.33
N ALA A 68 19.68 -15.31 7.15
CA ALA A 68 20.95 -15.98 7.43
C ALA A 68 20.76 -17.32 8.14
N ASP A 69 19.82 -17.39 9.08
CA ASP A 69 19.50 -18.61 9.85
C ASP A 69 18.92 -19.69 8.94
N LEU A 70 17.90 -19.35 8.15
CA LEU A 70 17.34 -20.25 7.13
C LEU A 70 18.40 -20.75 6.15
N LYS A 71 19.39 -19.93 5.81
CA LYS A 71 20.50 -20.35 4.96
C LYS A 71 21.41 -21.36 5.66
N ARG A 72 21.73 -21.15 6.94
CA ARG A 72 22.53 -22.08 7.76
C ARG A 72 21.83 -23.42 7.96
N GLU A 73 20.51 -23.41 8.04
CA GLU A 73 19.66 -24.60 8.18
C GLU A 73 19.46 -25.40 6.88
N GLY A 74 20.10 -24.99 5.77
CA GLY A 74 20.06 -25.72 4.50
C GLY A 74 19.08 -25.15 3.47
N GLY A 75 18.58 -23.93 3.66
CA GLY A 75 17.69 -23.26 2.72
C GLY A 75 18.27 -23.16 1.29
N ALA A 76 17.46 -23.60 0.31
CA ALA A 76 17.80 -23.62 -1.10
C ALA A 76 17.55 -22.26 -1.79
N PHE A 77 18.26 -21.21 -1.37
CA PHE A 77 18.25 -19.89 -2.01
C PHE A 77 19.62 -19.20 -1.92
N ASP A 78 19.85 -18.17 -2.74
CA ASP A 78 21.03 -17.29 -2.66
C ASP A 78 20.78 -16.22 -1.58
N LEU A 79 21.50 -16.34 -0.46
CA LEU A 79 21.41 -15.39 0.66
C LEU A 79 21.82 -13.97 0.25
N ALA A 80 22.88 -13.82 -0.53
CA ALA A 80 23.35 -12.50 -0.95
C ALA A 80 22.32 -11.83 -1.88
N ALA A 81 21.67 -12.60 -2.76
CA ALA A 81 20.56 -12.10 -3.56
C ALA A 81 19.34 -11.73 -2.70
N ALA A 82 19.03 -12.52 -1.67
CA ALA A 82 17.94 -12.25 -0.74
C ALA A 82 18.16 -10.95 0.06
N GLU A 83 19.36 -10.77 0.61
CA GLU A 83 19.71 -9.54 1.33
C GLU A 83 19.71 -8.32 0.41
N ARG A 84 20.24 -8.43 -0.82
CA ARG A 84 20.14 -7.34 -1.81
C ARG A 84 18.69 -7.01 -2.11
N LEU A 85 17.85 -8.02 -2.34
CA LEU A 85 16.42 -7.84 -2.61
C LEU A 85 15.72 -7.11 -1.44
N TRP A 86 15.98 -7.54 -0.22
CA TRP A 86 15.46 -6.91 1.00
C TRP A 86 15.85 -5.43 1.09
N TRP A 87 17.14 -5.13 1.10
CA TRP A 87 17.66 -3.77 1.33
C TRP A 87 17.38 -2.82 0.18
N GLN A 88 17.45 -3.29 -1.07
CA GLN A 88 17.34 -2.42 -2.24
C GLN A 88 15.90 -2.28 -2.74
N GLN A 89 15.01 -3.24 -2.45
CA GLN A 89 13.66 -3.26 -3.03
C GLN A 89 12.55 -3.22 -1.99
N TYR A 90 12.66 -3.92 -0.85
CA TYR A 90 11.61 -3.92 0.18
C TYR A 90 11.72 -2.72 1.11
N VAL A 91 12.88 -2.53 1.76
CA VAL A 91 13.09 -1.49 2.77
C VAL A 91 12.77 -0.07 2.28
N PRO A 92 13.06 0.32 1.01
CA PRO A 92 12.69 1.65 0.51
C PRO A 92 11.16 1.86 0.37
N LEU A 93 10.39 0.78 0.27
CA LEU A 93 8.94 0.81 0.06
C LEU A 93 8.16 0.66 1.37
N LEU A 94 8.72 -0.04 2.36
CA LEU A 94 8.12 -0.25 3.67
C LEU A 94 8.17 1.00 4.57
N HIS A 95 7.18 1.11 5.44
CA HIS A 95 7.12 2.07 6.54
C HIS A 95 7.50 1.36 7.84
N VAL A 96 8.67 1.69 8.37
CA VAL A 96 9.19 1.13 9.63
C VAL A 96 8.64 1.94 10.80
N VAL A 97 7.79 1.31 11.63
CA VAL A 97 7.07 1.98 12.72
C VAL A 97 7.69 1.58 14.07
N CYS A 98 8.08 2.56 14.86
CA CYS A 98 8.43 2.31 16.25
C CYS A 98 7.14 2.08 17.05
N VAL A 99 6.97 0.88 17.59
CA VAL A 99 5.75 0.46 18.29
C VAL A 99 5.81 0.73 19.81
N ASN A 100 6.95 1.23 20.29
CA ASN A 100 7.15 1.51 21.72
C ASN A 100 6.15 2.56 22.21
N GLY A 101 5.43 2.21 23.27
CA GLY A 101 4.44 3.07 23.90
C GLY A 101 3.11 3.17 23.14
N LEU A 102 2.90 2.44 22.04
CA LEU A 102 1.56 2.30 21.47
C LEU A 102 0.61 1.64 22.49
N PRO A 103 -0.68 2.00 22.49
CA PRO A 103 -1.62 1.43 23.45
C PRO A 103 -1.79 -0.06 23.18
N MET A 104 -2.03 -0.81 24.25
CA MET A 104 -2.47 -2.19 24.09
C MET A 104 -3.89 -2.20 23.53
N THR A 105 -4.11 -3.07 22.55
CA THR A 105 -5.43 -3.31 21.99
C THR A 105 -6.00 -4.55 22.67
N ALA A 106 -7.32 -4.70 22.74
CA ALA A 106 -7.93 -5.89 23.35
C ALA A 106 -7.43 -7.20 22.71
N ALA A 107 -7.10 -7.17 21.41
CA ALA A 107 -6.48 -8.29 20.71
C ALA A 107 -5.02 -8.53 21.16
N ALA A 108 -4.24 -7.46 21.34
CA ALA A 108 -2.87 -7.54 21.84
C ALA A 108 -2.80 -7.94 23.33
N ASP A 109 -3.77 -7.52 24.16
CA ASP A 109 -3.88 -7.90 25.57
C ASP A 109 -4.06 -9.42 25.74
N LYS A 110 -4.83 -10.05 24.85
CA LYS A 110 -5.07 -11.51 24.88
C LYS A 110 -3.82 -12.31 24.51
N LEU A 111 -3.05 -11.83 23.53
CA LEU A 111 -1.83 -12.49 23.04
C LEU A 111 -0.58 -12.17 23.85
N ALA A 112 -0.52 -11.02 24.51
CA ALA A 112 0.58 -10.67 25.41
C ALA A 112 0.76 -11.67 26.56
N GLN A 113 -0.27 -12.46 26.87
CA GLN A 113 -0.21 -13.54 27.86
C GLN A 113 0.45 -14.82 27.32
N GLU A 114 0.51 -14.99 26.00
CA GLU A 114 1.00 -16.18 25.31
C GLU A 114 2.40 -15.94 24.71
N ASP A 115 2.60 -14.84 23.98
CA ASP A 115 3.89 -14.45 23.40
C ASP A 115 4.08 -12.92 23.38
N LEU A 116 5.16 -12.45 24.01
CA LEU A 116 5.51 -11.03 24.08
C LEU A 116 6.09 -10.48 22.76
N SER A 117 6.60 -11.34 21.88
CA SER A 117 7.23 -10.93 20.62
C SER A 117 6.20 -10.39 19.60
N ASP A 118 4.96 -10.85 19.67
CA ASP A 118 3.86 -10.45 18.79
C ASP A 118 3.10 -9.21 19.27
N VAL A 119 3.34 -8.76 20.49
CA VAL A 119 2.62 -7.63 21.07
C VAL A 119 2.76 -6.38 20.21
N GLY A 120 3.98 -6.09 19.74
CA GLY A 120 4.25 -4.90 18.95
C GLY A 120 3.52 -4.86 17.61
N ILE A 121 3.43 -6.00 16.90
CA ILE A 121 2.72 -6.06 15.62
C ILE A 121 1.21 -5.94 15.80
N LEU A 122 0.66 -6.44 16.91
CA LEU A 122 -0.76 -6.33 17.25
C LEU A 122 -1.16 -4.91 17.67
N GLN A 123 -0.29 -4.21 18.41
CA GLN A 123 -0.47 -2.79 18.72
C GLN A 123 -0.54 -1.96 17.43
N LEU A 124 0.39 -2.21 16.50
CA LEU A 124 0.40 -1.54 15.20
C LEU A 124 -0.86 -1.86 14.38
N ALA A 125 -1.24 -3.13 14.32
CA ALA A 125 -2.44 -3.56 13.61
C ALA A 125 -3.71 -2.92 14.18
N GLY A 126 -3.85 -2.87 15.51
CA GLY A 126 -5.01 -2.27 16.16
C GLY A 126 -5.12 -0.76 15.95
N VAL A 127 -4.00 -0.03 16.03
CA VAL A 127 -3.97 1.42 15.72
C VAL A 127 -4.34 1.71 14.26
N LEU A 128 -4.01 0.79 13.34
CA LEU A 128 -4.31 0.91 11.91
C LEU A 128 -5.66 0.32 11.49
N ALA A 129 -6.35 -0.42 12.36
CA ALA A 129 -7.55 -1.17 12.02
C ALA A 129 -8.65 -0.26 11.41
N PRO A 130 -9.41 -0.73 10.39
CA PRO A 130 -9.30 -2.03 9.75
C PRO A 130 -8.04 -2.14 8.87
N VAL A 131 -7.31 -3.25 9.02
CA VAL A 131 -6.05 -3.50 8.30
C VAL A 131 -5.85 -5.00 8.04
N VAL A 132 -5.08 -5.34 7.00
CA VAL A 132 -4.66 -6.72 6.75
C VAL A 132 -3.35 -6.99 7.48
N LEU A 133 -3.37 -7.91 8.43
CA LEU A 133 -2.17 -8.44 9.07
C LEU A 133 -1.72 -9.72 8.35
N PHE A 134 -0.53 -9.66 7.77
CA PHE A 134 0.13 -10.79 7.14
C PHE A 134 1.09 -11.44 8.15
N ALA A 135 0.69 -12.58 8.70
CA ALA A 135 1.51 -13.42 9.57
C ALA A 135 1.29 -14.90 9.22
N GLU A 136 2.29 -15.74 9.50
CA GLU A 136 2.18 -17.21 9.40
C GLU A 136 1.86 -17.88 10.74
N ASP A 137 1.87 -17.13 11.83
CA ASP A 137 1.65 -17.63 13.18
C ASP A 137 0.24 -18.27 13.33
N PRO A 138 0.15 -19.57 13.73
CA PRO A 138 -1.12 -20.27 13.89
C PRO A 138 -2.04 -19.66 14.95
N ASP A 139 -1.50 -19.10 16.03
CA ASP A 139 -2.26 -18.49 17.12
C ASP A 139 -2.87 -17.16 16.66
N LEU A 140 -2.11 -16.34 15.93
CA LEU A 140 -2.63 -15.12 15.30
C LEU A 140 -3.75 -15.43 14.29
N ILE A 141 -3.63 -16.53 13.55
CA ILE A 141 -4.66 -16.98 12.60
C ILE A 141 -5.88 -17.51 13.35
N ARG A 142 -5.69 -18.35 14.38
CA ARG A 142 -6.78 -18.96 15.17
C ARG A 142 -7.61 -17.91 15.89
N GLN A 143 -6.99 -16.84 16.36
CA GLN A 143 -7.67 -15.72 17.00
C GLN A 143 -8.34 -14.76 15.99
N GLY A 144 -8.22 -15.03 14.70
CA GLY A 144 -8.83 -14.24 13.62
C GLY A 144 -8.17 -12.88 13.40
N ILE A 145 -6.96 -12.68 13.91
CA ILE A 145 -6.23 -11.41 13.84
C ILE A 145 -5.38 -11.34 12.58
N ALA A 146 -4.70 -12.44 12.23
CA ALA A 146 -4.03 -12.61 10.95
C ALA A 146 -4.93 -13.31 9.94
N VAL A 147 -4.66 -13.10 8.65
CA VAL A 147 -5.45 -13.70 7.58
C VAL A 147 -5.01 -15.15 7.31
N SER A 148 -5.95 -16.09 7.46
CA SER A 148 -5.76 -17.46 6.97
C SER A 148 -5.58 -17.45 5.45
N GLY A 149 -4.61 -18.22 4.93
CA GLY A 149 -4.36 -18.25 3.50
C GLY A 149 -3.82 -16.94 2.92
N TRP A 150 -2.97 -16.22 3.65
CA TRP A 150 -2.36 -14.95 3.23
C TRP A 150 -1.76 -14.97 1.81
N ARG A 151 -1.32 -16.16 1.35
CA ARG A 151 -0.80 -16.41 0.00
C ARG A 151 -1.84 -16.12 -1.09
N ASP A 152 -3.11 -16.41 -0.84
CA ASP A 152 -4.21 -16.15 -1.78
C ASP A 152 -4.57 -14.67 -1.84
N VAL A 153 -4.59 -14.00 -0.67
CA VAL A 153 -4.77 -12.54 -0.57
C VAL A 153 -3.64 -11.80 -1.28
N ARG A 154 -2.40 -12.27 -1.09
CA ARG A 154 -1.23 -11.79 -1.81
C ARG A 154 -1.36 -12.01 -3.33
N ALA A 155 -1.90 -13.14 -3.78
CA ALA A 155 -2.06 -13.41 -5.21
C ALA A 155 -3.06 -12.43 -5.85
N ALA A 156 -4.14 -12.11 -5.13
CA ALA A 156 -5.11 -11.09 -5.51
C ALA A 156 -4.48 -9.69 -5.62
N LEU A 157 -3.64 -9.29 -4.66
CA LEU A 157 -2.89 -8.02 -4.71
C LEU A 157 -2.01 -7.89 -5.96
N GLY A 158 -1.33 -8.95 -6.37
CA GLY A 158 -0.48 -8.94 -7.56
C GLY A 158 -1.27 -8.72 -8.84
N ARG A 159 -2.47 -9.32 -8.93
CA ARG A 159 -3.39 -9.13 -10.05
C ARG A 159 -3.92 -7.71 -10.10
N ILE A 160 -4.31 -7.15 -8.95
CA ILE A 160 -4.74 -5.75 -8.83
C ILE A 160 -3.61 -4.78 -9.22
N GLY A 161 -2.40 -4.98 -8.70
CA GLY A 161 -1.25 -4.13 -9.01
C GLY A 161 -0.91 -4.09 -10.50
N LYS A 162 -0.89 -5.25 -11.16
CA LYS A 162 -0.67 -5.33 -12.61
C LYS A 162 -1.78 -4.68 -13.41
N ALA A 163 -3.03 -4.87 -13.00
CA ALA A 163 -4.18 -4.22 -13.62
C ALA A 163 -4.07 -2.69 -13.52
N GLU A 164 -3.81 -2.15 -12.33
CA GLU A 164 -3.66 -0.70 -12.14
C GLU A 164 -2.45 -0.12 -12.91
N ALA A 165 -1.33 -0.84 -12.99
CA ALA A 165 -0.19 -0.45 -13.81
C ALA A 165 -0.53 -0.43 -15.31
N GLY A 166 -1.29 -1.41 -15.80
CA GLY A 166 -1.80 -1.44 -17.17
C GLY A 166 -2.71 -0.27 -17.49
N MET A 167 -3.56 0.16 -16.53
CA MET A 167 -4.40 1.35 -16.66
C MET A 167 -3.56 2.64 -16.72
N GLN A 168 -2.51 2.75 -15.91
CA GLN A 168 -1.61 3.91 -15.94
C GLN A 168 -0.89 4.03 -17.29
N ALA A 169 -0.28 2.93 -17.77
CA ALA A 169 0.45 2.90 -19.05
C ALA A 169 -0.46 3.30 -20.22
N SER A 170 -1.67 2.75 -20.25
CA SER A 170 -2.64 3.02 -21.31
C SER A 170 -3.13 4.47 -21.31
N GLY A 171 -3.36 5.06 -20.13
CA GLY A 171 -3.73 6.48 -20.02
C GLY A 171 -2.66 7.44 -20.57
N THR A 172 -1.38 7.06 -20.53
CA THR A 172 -0.28 7.85 -21.14
C THR A 172 -0.22 7.68 -22.66
N ALA A 173 -0.50 6.48 -23.18
CA ALA A 173 -0.52 6.24 -24.63
C ALA A 173 -1.62 7.06 -25.34
N PHE A 174 -2.76 7.27 -24.68
CA PHE A 174 -3.84 8.13 -25.19
C PHE A 174 -3.50 9.62 -25.24
N VAL A 175 -2.50 10.09 -24.49
CA VAL A 175 -2.04 11.49 -24.51
C VAL A 175 -1.10 11.74 -25.69
N GLY A 176 -0.39 10.72 -26.17
CA GLY A 176 0.62 10.85 -27.22
C GLY A 176 0.09 10.95 -28.65
N THR A 177 -1.15 10.53 -28.93
CA THR A 177 -1.72 10.47 -30.29
C THR A 177 -2.52 11.70 -30.70
N GLY A 178 -2.48 12.77 -29.90
CA GLY A 178 -2.76 14.14 -30.34
C GLY A 178 -4.14 14.38 -30.97
N TYR A 179 -5.19 14.45 -30.15
CA TYR A 179 -6.35 15.34 -30.35
C TYR A 179 -7.14 15.43 -29.02
N GLY A 180 -7.16 16.62 -28.39
CA GLY A 180 -8.21 17.10 -27.47
C GLY A 180 -8.50 16.41 -26.11
N LEU A 181 -7.86 15.31 -25.71
CA LEU A 181 -8.33 14.51 -24.56
C LEU A 181 -7.61 14.75 -23.21
N TYR A 182 -6.76 15.77 -23.09
CA TYR A 182 -6.02 16.05 -21.84
C TYR A 182 -6.95 16.27 -20.63
N GLY A 183 -8.12 16.90 -20.86
CA GLY A 183 -9.15 17.08 -19.84
C GLY A 183 -9.90 15.79 -19.50
N ALA A 184 -10.20 14.95 -20.49
CA ALA A 184 -10.96 13.72 -20.32
C ALA A 184 -10.17 12.65 -19.56
N ALA A 185 -8.87 12.49 -19.81
CA ALA A 185 -8.03 11.56 -19.08
C ALA A 185 -7.87 11.96 -17.59
N ARG A 186 -7.82 13.26 -17.30
CA ARG A 186 -7.79 13.78 -15.91
C ARG A 186 -9.11 13.57 -15.19
N LEU A 187 -10.24 13.83 -15.86
CA LEU A 187 -11.59 13.56 -15.34
C LEU A 187 -11.85 12.07 -15.14
N ALA A 188 -11.40 11.22 -16.06
CA ALA A 188 -11.51 9.76 -15.93
C ALA A 188 -10.68 9.19 -14.77
N ARG A 189 -9.54 9.81 -14.45
CA ARG A 189 -8.76 9.46 -13.24
C ARG A 189 -9.43 9.92 -11.94
N ALA A 190 -10.16 11.03 -11.97
CA ALA A 190 -10.88 11.53 -10.79
C ALA A 190 -12.22 10.82 -10.57
N TYR A 191 -12.88 10.38 -11.63
CA TYR A 191 -14.21 9.76 -11.61
C TYR A 191 -14.27 8.55 -12.58
N PRO A 192 -13.62 7.42 -12.23
CA PRO A 192 -13.50 6.26 -13.13
C PRO A 192 -14.85 5.66 -13.51
N VAL A 193 -15.81 5.62 -12.59
CA VAL A 193 -17.18 5.15 -12.84
C VAL A 193 -17.92 6.07 -13.81
N ALA A 194 -17.84 7.39 -13.62
CA ALA A 194 -18.47 8.36 -14.51
C ALA A 194 -17.87 8.32 -15.91
N ALA A 195 -16.55 8.13 -16.03
CA ALA A 195 -15.89 7.96 -17.33
C ALA A 195 -16.32 6.67 -18.04
N GLY A 196 -16.51 5.57 -17.30
CA GLY A 196 -17.09 4.33 -17.83
C GLY A 196 -18.51 4.55 -18.38
N ILE A 197 -19.36 5.28 -17.66
CA ILE A 197 -20.72 5.63 -18.09
C ILE A 197 -20.68 6.51 -19.35
N VAL A 198 -19.84 7.56 -19.37
CA VAL A 198 -19.70 8.44 -20.53
C VAL A 198 -19.21 7.68 -21.77
N ALA A 199 -18.25 6.77 -21.60
CA ALA A 199 -17.77 5.91 -22.68
C ALA A 199 -18.86 4.96 -23.20
N ALA A 200 -19.66 4.37 -22.30
CA ALA A 200 -20.80 3.52 -22.67
C ALA A 200 -21.88 4.31 -23.43
N VAL A 201 -22.23 5.51 -22.97
CA VAL A 201 -23.20 6.40 -23.64
C VAL A 201 -22.69 6.83 -25.02
N ALA A 202 -21.41 7.21 -25.13
CA ALA A 202 -20.78 7.54 -26.41
C ALA A 202 -20.76 6.33 -27.37
N GLY A 203 -20.49 5.12 -26.85
CA GLY A 203 -20.55 3.87 -27.61
C GLY A 203 -21.95 3.55 -28.12
N VAL A 204 -22.97 3.68 -27.28
CA VAL A 204 -24.39 3.50 -27.65
C VAL A 204 -24.82 4.53 -28.70
N TYR A 205 -24.40 5.79 -28.55
CA TYR A 205 -24.67 6.84 -29.53
C TYR A 205 -24.01 6.55 -30.88
N ALA A 206 -22.73 6.15 -30.88
CA ALA A 206 -22.00 5.80 -32.10
C ALA A 206 -22.61 4.57 -32.79
N TYR A 207 -23.03 3.56 -32.02
CA TYR A 207 -23.71 2.38 -32.55
C TYR A 207 -25.07 2.73 -33.17
N ARG A 208 -25.89 3.54 -32.49
CA ARG A 208 -27.19 3.99 -33.02
C ARG A 208 -27.06 4.86 -34.28
N ASN A 209 -26.00 5.66 -34.37
CA ASN A 209 -25.75 6.53 -35.53
C ASN A 209 -24.83 5.89 -36.58
N ARG A 210 -24.56 4.58 -36.49
CA ARG A 210 -23.59 3.88 -37.36
C ARG A 210 -23.83 4.07 -38.86
N ALA A 211 -25.08 4.23 -39.29
CA ALA A 211 -25.45 4.42 -40.69
C ALA A 211 -25.03 5.80 -41.25
N ARG A 212 -24.77 6.78 -40.39
CA ARG A 212 -24.33 8.13 -40.77
C ARG A 212 -22.82 8.26 -40.93
N PHE A 213 -22.07 7.22 -40.57
CA PHE A 213 -20.60 7.23 -40.65
C PHE A 213 -20.10 6.52 -41.91
N THR A 214 -19.08 7.12 -42.53
CA THR A 214 -18.37 6.49 -43.64
C THR A 214 -17.77 5.13 -43.22
N ALA A 215 -17.51 4.25 -44.18
CA ALA A 215 -16.95 2.93 -43.91
C ALA A 215 -15.59 3.00 -43.18
N ASP A 216 -14.74 3.98 -43.54
CA ASP A 216 -13.45 4.21 -42.89
C ASP A 216 -13.60 4.71 -41.45
N THR A 217 -14.54 5.63 -41.20
CA THR A 217 -14.85 6.10 -39.83
C THR A 217 -15.39 4.98 -38.95
N ARG A 218 -16.23 4.09 -39.50
CA ARG A 218 -16.73 2.91 -38.78
C ARG A 218 -15.62 1.93 -38.42
N ALA A 219 -14.70 1.65 -39.34
CA ALA A 219 -13.57 0.77 -39.08
C ALA A 219 -12.63 1.33 -38.00
N LYS A 220 -12.37 2.65 -38.03
CA LYS A 220 -11.58 3.34 -37.01
C LYS A 220 -12.26 3.34 -35.64
N LEU A 221 -13.56 3.65 -35.57
CA LEU A 221 -14.35 3.60 -34.33
C LEU A 221 -14.45 2.17 -33.76
N ALA A 222 -14.59 1.15 -34.62
CA ALA A 222 -14.66 -0.23 -34.17
C ALA A 222 -13.34 -0.69 -33.56
N ARG A 223 -12.21 -0.45 -34.25
CA ARG A 223 -10.87 -0.77 -33.75
C ARG A 223 -10.54 -0.02 -32.46
N PHE A 224 -10.81 1.28 -32.45
CA PHE A 224 -10.62 2.12 -31.26
C PHE A 224 -11.53 1.69 -30.11
N GLY A 225 -12.78 1.35 -30.39
CA GLY A 225 -13.74 0.86 -29.42
C GLY A 225 -13.31 -0.47 -28.80
N THR A 226 -12.91 -1.46 -29.60
CA THR A 226 -12.41 -2.74 -29.08
C THR A 226 -11.12 -2.59 -28.28
N GLU A 227 -10.21 -1.73 -28.72
CA GLU A 227 -8.93 -1.54 -28.03
C GLU A 227 -9.12 -0.73 -26.74
N ALA A 228 -9.93 0.33 -26.76
CA ALA A 228 -10.31 1.08 -25.56
C ALA A 228 -11.13 0.22 -24.59
N LEU A 229 -12.05 -0.61 -25.07
CA LEU A 229 -12.80 -1.54 -24.22
C LEU A 229 -11.85 -2.53 -23.56
N ARG A 230 -11.00 -3.25 -24.33
CA ARG A 230 -10.01 -4.19 -23.79
C ARG A 230 -9.11 -3.53 -22.72
N ILE A 231 -8.60 -2.35 -23.04
CA ILE A 231 -7.71 -1.57 -22.17
C ILE A 231 -8.40 -1.06 -20.90
N LEU A 232 -9.69 -0.72 -20.95
CA LEU A 232 -10.42 -0.13 -19.82
C LEU A 232 -11.19 -1.17 -18.99
N THR A 233 -11.75 -2.20 -19.62
CA THR A 233 -12.65 -3.17 -18.95
C THR A 233 -11.92 -4.38 -18.39
N GLU A 234 -10.85 -4.85 -19.01
CA GLU A 234 -10.13 -6.04 -18.52
C GLU A 234 -9.40 -5.76 -17.19
N PRO A 235 -8.67 -4.64 -17.03
CA PRO A 235 -8.05 -4.30 -15.75
C PRO A 235 -9.08 -3.95 -14.66
N TYR A 236 -10.18 -3.27 -15.04
CA TYR A 236 -11.24 -2.90 -14.09
C TYR A 236 -12.07 -4.11 -13.64
N GLY A 237 -12.34 -5.05 -14.54
CA GLY A 237 -12.99 -6.33 -14.22
C GLY A 237 -12.15 -7.15 -13.25
N GLN A 238 -10.83 -7.24 -13.45
CA GLN A 238 -9.93 -7.88 -12.50
C GLN A 238 -9.89 -7.14 -11.15
N TYR A 239 -9.91 -5.81 -11.16
CA TYR A 239 -9.96 -5.00 -9.93
C TYR A 239 -11.22 -5.28 -9.10
N GLU A 240 -12.41 -5.26 -9.72
CA GLU A 240 -13.68 -5.50 -9.02
C GLU A 240 -13.83 -6.96 -8.57
N LEU A 241 -13.30 -7.92 -9.32
CA LEU A 241 -13.33 -9.35 -8.94
C LEU A 241 -12.50 -9.65 -7.68
N HIS A 242 -11.36 -8.97 -7.47
CA HIS A 242 -10.44 -9.27 -6.37
C HIS A 242 -10.58 -8.32 -5.16
N LYS A 243 -11.31 -7.22 -5.29
CA LYS A 243 -11.57 -6.26 -4.20
C LYS A 243 -12.34 -6.87 -3.01
N PRO A 244 -13.39 -7.69 -3.20
CA PRO A 244 -14.09 -8.33 -2.08
C PRO A 244 -13.17 -9.18 -1.20
N GLY A 245 -12.20 -9.89 -1.81
CA GLY A 245 -11.24 -10.71 -1.07
C GLY A 245 -10.33 -9.90 -0.15
N TRP A 246 -10.00 -8.65 -0.52
CA TRP A 246 -9.23 -7.74 0.35
C TRP A 246 -10.06 -7.24 1.53
N THR A 247 -11.28 -6.74 1.26
CA THR A 247 -12.16 -6.24 2.33
C THR A 247 -12.54 -7.35 3.31
N GLN A 248 -12.74 -8.58 2.81
CA GLN A 248 -12.94 -9.76 3.66
C GLN A 248 -11.70 -10.19 4.44
N ALA A 249 -10.51 -9.71 4.08
CA ALA A 249 -9.25 -9.99 4.75
C ALA A 249 -8.88 -8.91 5.79
N GLU A 250 -9.49 -7.73 5.73
CA GLU A 250 -9.28 -6.70 6.75
C GLU A 250 -9.81 -7.18 8.11
N ARG A 251 -9.05 -6.88 9.17
CA ARG A 251 -9.35 -7.29 10.55
C ARG A 251 -9.32 -6.08 11.48
N GLY A 252 -9.98 -6.27 12.62
CA GLY A 252 -10.11 -5.28 13.68
C GLY A 252 -11.19 -4.23 13.41
N THR A 253 -11.58 -3.53 14.47
CA THR A 253 -12.51 -2.40 14.42
C THR A 253 -11.72 -1.10 14.42
N ALA A 254 -12.16 -0.12 13.64
CA ALA A 254 -11.55 1.21 13.68
C ALA A 254 -11.67 1.80 15.09
N GLY A 255 -10.54 2.05 15.75
CA GLY A 255 -10.52 2.79 17.01
C GLY A 255 -10.96 4.25 16.79
N ASP A 256 -11.84 4.74 17.64
CA ASP A 256 -12.38 6.11 17.58
C ASP A 256 -11.51 7.14 18.32
N ASP A 257 -10.43 6.69 18.97
CA ASP A 257 -9.49 7.57 19.65
C ASP A 257 -8.64 8.39 18.66
N VAL A 258 -8.17 9.56 19.11
CA VAL A 258 -7.39 10.50 18.27
C VAL A 258 -6.10 9.87 17.72
N LEU A 259 -5.45 8.99 18.49
CA LEU A 259 -4.22 8.34 18.05
C LEU A 259 -4.49 7.44 16.84
N SER A 260 -5.49 6.57 16.94
CA SER A 260 -5.89 5.66 15.85
C SER A 260 -6.37 6.43 14.62
N GLN A 261 -7.15 7.50 14.80
CA GLN A 261 -7.59 8.36 13.69
C GLN A 261 -6.41 9.02 12.96
N VAL A 262 -5.48 9.63 13.71
CA VAL A 262 -4.28 10.28 13.14
C VAL A 262 -3.38 9.25 12.45
N ALA A 263 -3.19 8.08 13.05
CA ALA A 263 -2.38 7.01 12.46
C ALA A 263 -2.96 6.53 11.12
N ARG A 264 -4.27 6.27 11.05
CA ARG A 264 -4.93 5.86 9.79
C ARG A 264 -4.89 6.95 8.73
N LEU A 265 -5.12 8.20 9.13
CA LEU A 265 -5.03 9.35 8.24
C LEU A 265 -3.62 9.43 7.62
N LEU A 266 -2.58 9.42 8.44
CA LEU A 266 -1.19 9.48 7.98
C LEU A 266 -0.77 8.23 7.20
N ALA A 267 -1.30 7.05 7.57
CA ALA A 267 -1.05 5.82 6.84
C ALA A 267 -1.61 5.89 5.41
N ARG A 268 -2.79 6.49 5.22
CA ARG A 268 -3.43 6.66 3.91
C ARG A 268 -2.94 7.90 3.15
N ALA A 269 -2.30 8.84 3.83
CA ALA A 269 -1.83 10.08 3.23
C ALA A 269 -0.77 9.81 2.14
N PRO A 270 -0.93 10.34 0.90
CA PRO A 270 0.04 10.13 -0.16
C PRO A 270 1.37 10.83 0.10
N VAL A 271 1.36 11.89 0.92
CA VAL A 271 2.54 12.68 1.28
C VAL A 271 2.50 13.02 2.78
N PRO A 272 3.65 13.31 3.40
CA PRO A 272 3.73 13.80 4.77
C PRO A 272 2.90 15.07 4.99
N MET A 273 2.13 15.10 6.07
CA MET A 273 1.15 16.14 6.37
C MET A 273 1.62 17.06 7.49
N THR A 274 1.25 18.33 7.42
CA THR A 274 1.41 19.30 8.49
C THR A 274 0.34 19.11 9.57
N ARG A 275 0.57 19.65 10.77
CA ARG A 275 -0.44 19.61 11.85
C ARG A 275 -1.78 20.23 11.42
N THR A 276 -1.75 21.31 10.65
CA THR A 276 -2.96 21.96 10.12
C THR A 276 -3.69 21.06 9.12
N GLU A 277 -2.97 20.43 8.20
CA GLU A 277 -3.55 19.48 7.25
C GLU A 277 -4.13 18.24 7.97
N ILE A 278 -3.47 17.76 9.03
CA ILE A 278 -3.97 16.65 9.84
C ILE A 278 -5.28 17.04 10.52
N LEU A 279 -5.30 18.17 11.23
CA LEU A 279 -6.49 18.60 11.97
C LEU A 279 -7.69 18.86 11.04
N ALA A 280 -7.45 19.47 9.88
CA ALA A 280 -8.49 19.73 8.88
C ALA A 280 -9.08 18.45 8.25
N ALA A 281 -8.34 17.35 8.26
CA ALA A 281 -8.78 16.07 7.70
C ALA A 281 -9.39 15.10 8.74
N LEU A 282 -9.34 15.44 10.03
CA LEU A 282 -10.01 14.70 11.10
C LEU A 282 -11.52 15.05 11.15
N PRO A 283 -12.39 14.20 11.70
CA PRO A 283 -13.81 14.51 11.89
C PRO A 283 -14.04 15.78 12.72
N GLU A 284 -15.10 16.54 12.45
CA GLU A 284 -15.43 17.78 13.17
C GLU A 284 -15.55 17.59 14.69
N SER A 285 -16.00 16.41 15.14
CA SER A 285 -16.05 16.04 16.55
C SER A 285 -14.68 16.12 17.26
N VAL A 286 -13.59 16.04 16.48
CA VAL A 286 -12.19 16.13 16.93
C VAL A 286 -11.58 17.51 16.63
N GLN A 287 -12.33 18.50 16.11
CA GLN A 287 -11.82 19.81 15.66
C GLN A 287 -12.10 21.01 16.61
N THR A 288 -12.90 20.84 17.66
CA THR A 288 -13.25 21.94 18.59
C THR A 288 -12.85 21.69 20.06
N PRO A 289 -12.18 22.66 20.75
CA PRO A 289 -11.65 23.94 20.26
C PRO A 289 -10.20 23.84 19.68
N HIS A 290 -10.01 24.45 18.50
CA HIS A 290 -8.82 24.36 17.64
C HIS A 290 -7.45 24.59 18.32
N ARG A 291 -7.31 25.59 19.21
CA ARG A 291 -6.01 25.91 19.85
C ARG A 291 -5.54 24.82 20.80
N ARG A 292 -6.43 24.31 21.67
CA ARG A 292 -6.11 23.22 22.61
C ARG A 292 -5.80 21.92 21.85
N GLN A 293 -6.37 21.73 20.68
CA GLN A 293 -6.13 20.57 19.82
C GLN A 293 -4.86 20.66 19.00
N MET A 294 -4.45 21.84 18.53
CA MET A 294 -3.13 21.98 17.88
C MET A 294 -1.99 21.64 18.85
N ASP A 295 -2.14 22.02 20.12
CA ASP A 295 -1.21 21.65 21.19
C ASP A 295 -1.34 20.16 21.57
N GLY A 296 -2.57 19.64 21.65
CA GLY A 296 -2.84 18.23 21.90
C GLY A 296 -2.29 17.31 20.82
N LEU A 297 -2.50 17.65 19.55
CA LEU A 297 -1.98 16.96 18.38
C LEU A 297 -0.45 17.06 18.33
N GLY A 298 0.12 18.23 18.62
CA GLY A 298 1.57 18.39 18.77
C GLY A 298 2.14 17.43 19.82
N ARG A 299 1.56 17.42 21.02
CA ARG A 299 1.97 16.50 22.09
C ARG A 299 1.80 15.04 21.68
N LEU A 300 0.71 14.67 21.01
CA LEU A 300 0.49 13.30 20.53
C LEU A 300 1.55 12.88 19.51
N LEU A 301 1.82 13.70 18.50
CA LEU A 301 2.82 13.41 17.46
C LEU A 301 4.24 13.29 18.05
N HIS A 302 4.56 14.06 19.09
CA HIS A 302 5.85 13.93 19.78
C HIS A 302 5.89 12.80 20.82
N ARG A 303 4.75 12.44 21.41
CA ARG A 303 4.66 11.41 22.46
C ARG A 303 4.92 10.01 21.90
N PHE A 304 4.41 9.70 20.72
CA PHE A 304 4.52 8.37 20.13
C PHE A 304 5.60 8.35 19.04
N PRO A 305 6.71 7.61 19.22
CA PRO A 305 7.77 7.48 18.22
C PRO A 305 7.31 6.87 16.88
N ALA A 306 6.11 6.29 16.84
CA ALA A 306 5.44 5.85 15.61
C ALA A 306 5.27 6.99 14.60
N PHE A 307 5.10 8.24 15.05
CA PHE A 307 5.00 9.41 14.19
C PHE A 307 6.38 10.01 13.93
N HIS A 308 6.74 10.11 12.66
CA HIS A 308 8.03 10.62 12.25
C HIS A 308 7.89 11.97 11.55
N GLN A 309 8.62 12.96 12.05
CA GLN A 309 8.78 14.25 11.40
C GLN A 309 9.88 14.16 10.33
N VAL A 310 9.49 14.09 9.06
CA VAL A 310 10.43 13.98 7.93
C VAL A 310 11.02 15.32 7.48
N GLY A 311 10.40 16.42 7.90
CA GLY A 311 10.84 17.77 7.61
C GLY A 311 10.12 18.78 8.51
N PRO A 312 10.47 20.07 8.45
CA PRO A 312 9.91 21.09 9.32
C PRO A 312 8.38 21.07 9.31
N GLY A 313 7.78 20.68 10.45
CA GLY A 313 6.34 20.59 10.62
C GLY A 313 5.61 19.49 9.83
N ARG A 314 6.30 18.64 9.05
CA ARG A 314 5.69 17.58 8.22
C ARG A 314 5.87 16.20 8.83
N TRP A 315 4.76 15.49 8.99
CA TRP A 315 4.65 14.24 9.73
C TRP A 315 4.13 13.11 8.84
N GLN A 316 4.60 11.90 9.11
CA GLN A 316 4.08 10.67 8.52
C GLN A 316 4.09 9.55 9.58
N LEU A 317 3.38 8.46 9.30
CA LEU A 317 3.47 7.25 10.11
C LEU A 317 4.68 6.41 9.66
N GLY A 318 5.57 6.11 10.62
CA GLY A 318 6.80 5.37 10.41
C GLY A 318 7.85 6.10 9.59
N ARG A 319 9.03 5.48 9.47
CA ARG A 319 10.15 5.94 8.65
C ARG A 319 10.20 5.16 7.34
N THR A 320 10.47 5.83 6.24
CA THR A 320 10.72 5.20 4.95
C THR A 320 12.21 5.20 4.63
N ASN A 321 12.67 4.25 3.81
CA ASN A 321 14.07 4.17 3.37
C ASN A 321 15.09 4.15 4.52
N VAL A 322 14.81 3.38 5.57
CA VAL A 322 15.72 3.20 6.71
C VAL A 322 16.85 2.28 6.27
N GLN A 323 17.90 2.85 5.67
CA GLN A 323 19.11 2.11 5.33
C GLN A 323 20.08 2.15 6.51
N VAL A 324 20.65 0.98 6.85
CA VAL A 324 21.89 0.94 7.63
C VAL A 324 22.99 1.35 6.68
N ARG A 325 23.68 2.46 6.94
CA ARG A 325 24.99 2.68 6.31
C ARG A 325 25.89 1.56 6.84
N PRO A 326 26.49 0.71 5.99
CA PRO A 326 27.51 -0.21 6.47
C PRO A 326 28.57 0.63 7.18
N ALA A 327 28.97 0.21 8.38
CA ALA A 327 30.15 0.78 9.01
C ALA A 327 31.27 0.74 7.97
N ARG A 328 31.85 1.91 7.66
CA ARG A 328 33.05 1.96 6.82
C ARG A 328 34.05 1.04 7.50
N SER A 329 34.39 -0.07 6.86
CA SER A 329 35.57 -0.82 7.22
C SER A 329 36.72 0.17 7.12
N THR A 330 37.23 0.60 8.26
CA THR A 330 38.55 1.19 8.35
C THR A 330 39.51 0.15 7.81
N SER A 331 39.97 0.36 6.57
CA SER A 331 41.16 -0.29 6.08
C SER A 331 42.28 0.13 7.02
N VAL A 332 42.69 -0.78 7.90
CA VAL A 332 43.99 -0.67 8.53
C VAL A 332 44.98 -0.96 7.42
N ALA A 333 45.77 0.07 7.09
CA ALA A 333 46.94 -0.03 6.23
C ALA A 333 48.04 -0.82 6.93
#